data_AF-A0A0N4Z089-F1
#
_entry.id   AF-A0A0N4Z089-F1
#
_cell.length_a   1.000
_cell.length_b   1.000
_cell.length_c   1.000
_cell.angle_alpha   90.00
_cell.angle_beta   90.00
_cell.angle_gamma   90.00
#
_symmetry.space_group_name_H-M   'P 1'
#
loop_
_entity.id
_entity.type
_entity.pdbx_description
1 polymer ?
#
loop_
_entity_poly.entity_id
_entity_poly.type
_entity_poly.pdbx_seq_one_letter_code
_entity_poly.pdbx_strand_id
1 'polypeptide(L)'
;MLKFTFIFLFCKLYILISSYKIDPNGYITYCPCMGRFGNQMEQFLGALSFSKLLNRTLILPPLVEYHPGESSATMADFENYFQIKPLEEYHRVISMRTFMKDLSKNVWPEEKRFSFCWSPKKSIFDDKLPPGCQETF
;
A
#
# COMPACT_ATOMS: atom_id res chain seq x y z
N MET A 1 -33.36 -18.61 -29.73
CA MET A 1 -33.27 -17.66 -28.58
C MET A 1 -32.43 -18.20 -27.43
N LEU A 2 -32.40 -19.50 -27.14
CA LEU A 2 -31.66 -20.10 -26.00
C LEU A 2 -30.12 -19.99 -26.08
N LYS A 3 -29.53 -19.90 -27.28
CA LYS A 3 -28.07 -19.77 -27.48
C LYS A 3 -27.50 -18.40 -27.08
N PHE A 4 -28.27 -17.32 -27.27
CA PHE A 4 -27.82 -15.96 -26.92
C PHE A 4 -27.83 -15.71 -25.41
N THR A 5 -28.74 -16.35 -24.68
CA THR A 5 -28.84 -16.25 -23.22
C THR A 5 -27.62 -16.89 -22.52
N PHE A 6 -27.10 -18.00 -23.07
CA PHE A 6 -25.91 -18.68 -22.52
C PHE A 6 -24.61 -17.87 -22.70
N ILE A 7 -24.49 -17.12 -23.81
CA ILE A 7 -23.32 -16.26 -24.07
C ILE A 7 -23.30 -15.06 -23.10
N PHE A 8 -24.46 -14.46 -22.83
CA PHE A 8 -24.57 -13.38 -21.84
C PHE A 8 -24.30 -13.87 -20.40
N LEU A 9 -24.64 -15.13 -20.08
CA LEU A 9 -24.36 -15.72 -18.77
C LEU A 9 -22.86 -15.95 -18.55
N PHE A 10 -22.14 -16.43 -19.58
CA PHE A 10 -20.68 -16.59 -19.54
C PHE A 10 -19.92 -15.25 -19.48
N CYS A 11 -20.42 -14.22 -20.17
CA CYS A 11 -19.84 -12.87 -20.10
C CYS A 11 -19.97 -12.24 -18.71
N LYS A 12 -21.08 -12.48 -17.99
CA LYS A 12 -21.25 -12.00 -16.60
C LYS A 12 -20.34 -12.74 -15.60
N LEU A 13 -19.99 -14.00 -15.87
CA LEU A 13 -19.10 -14.77 -14.99
C LEU A 13 -17.62 -14.34 -15.12
N TYR A 14 -17.19 -13.89 -16.30
CA TYR A 14 -15.82 -13.39 -16.50
C TYR A 14 -15.54 -12.07 -15.78
N ILE A 15 -16.56 -11.25 -15.54
CA ILE A 15 -16.40 -9.92 -14.90
C ILE A 15 -16.24 -10.05 -13.38
N LEU A 16 -16.55 -11.21 -12.77
CA LEU A 16 -16.55 -11.38 -11.31
C LEU A 16 -15.20 -11.79 -10.70
N ILE A 17 -14.18 -12.11 -11.50
CA ILE A 17 -12.91 -12.65 -10.98
C ILE A 17 -11.72 -11.86 -11.55
N SER A 18 -11.70 -10.55 -11.35
CA SER A 18 -10.42 -9.82 -11.33
C SER A 18 -9.78 -10.00 -9.97
N SER A 19 -9.43 -11.25 -9.62
CA SER A 19 -8.61 -11.51 -8.43
C SER A 19 -7.20 -11.04 -8.74
N TYR A 20 -6.70 -10.05 -8.01
CA TYR A 20 -5.29 -9.67 -8.12
C TYR A 20 -4.45 -10.89 -7.76
N LYS A 21 -3.62 -11.34 -8.71
CA LYS A 21 -2.75 -12.50 -8.49
C LYS A 21 -1.75 -12.15 -7.40
N ILE A 22 -1.78 -12.89 -6.28
CA ILE A 22 -0.86 -12.68 -5.17
C ILE A 22 0.59 -12.82 -5.68
N ASP A 23 1.43 -11.79 -5.50
CA ASP A 23 2.85 -11.87 -5.83
C ASP A 23 3.55 -12.87 -4.89
N PRO A 24 4.11 -13.98 -5.41
CA PRO A 24 4.79 -14.98 -4.59
C PRO A 24 6.08 -14.43 -3.94
N ASN A 25 6.66 -13.35 -4.46
CA ASN A 25 7.81 -12.69 -3.83
C ASN A 25 7.39 -11.80 -2.65
N GLY A 26 6.10 -11.53 -2.50
CA GLY A 26 5.53 -10.70 -1.43
C GLY A 26 5.57 -9.21 -1.73
N TYR A 27 5.29 -8.43 -0.69
CA TYR A 27 4.99 -7.00 -0.79
C TYR A 27 5.87 -6.17 0.14
N ILE A 28 6.00 -4.88 -0.18
CA ILE A 28 6.59 -3.86 0.70
C ILE A 28 5.56 -2.74 0.83
N THR A 29 5.35 -2.28 2.05
CA THR A 29 4.61 -1.05 2.35
C THR A 29 5.40 -0.22 3.34
N TYR A 30 5.20 1.09 3.32
CA TYR A 30 5.84 2.01 4.25
C TYR A 30 4.95 3.25 4.44
N CYS A 31 5.15 3.97 5.54
CA CYS A 31 4.59 5.30 5.71
C CYS A 31 5.58 6.38 5.22
N PRO A 32 5.17 7.31 4.34
CA PRO A 32 5.94 8.51 4.02
C PRO A 32 5.81 9.53 5.16
N CYS A 33 6.25 9.14 6.35
CA CYS A 33 5.99 9.82 7.63
C CYS A 33 6.96 10.99 7.92
N MET A 34 7.88 11.34 7.01
CA MET A 34 8.85 12.41 7.22
C MET A 34 8.64 13.58 6.26
N GLY A 35 8.33 14.75 6.82
CA GLY A 35 8.23 16.00 6.08
C GLY A 35 6.93 16.14 5.28
N ARG A 36 6.98 17.00 4.25
CA ARG A 36 5.84 17.33 3.37
C ARG A 36 6.02 16.66 2.01
N PHE A 37 5.13 16.93 1.07
CA PHE A 37 5.10 16.34 -0.27
C PHE A 37 6.49 16.12 -0.91
N GLY A 38 7.36 17.13 -0.95
CA GLY A 38 8.70 16.99 -1.54
C GLY A 38 9.56 15.91 -0.88
N ASN A 39 9.57 15.85 0.46
CA ASN A 39 10.29 14.83 1.21
C ASN A 39 9.67 13.44 1.01
N GLN A 40 8.34 13.37 0.98
CA GLN A 40 7.62 12.13 0.74
C GLN A 40 7.93 11.56 -0.65
N MET A 41 8.07 12.42 -1.67
CA MET A 41 8.44 12.03 -3.03
C MET A 41 9.89 11.55 -3.14
N GLU A 42 10.81 12.22 -2.45
CA GLU A 42 12.21 11.75 -2.37
C GLU A 42 12.29 10.36 -1.74
N GLN A 43 11.59 10.14 -0.63
CA GLN A 43 11.50 8.82 0.02
C GLN A 43 10.84 7.78 -0.89
N PHE A 44 9.80 8.16 -1.63
CA PHE A 44 9.12 7.29 -2.59
C PHE A 44 10.05 6.78 -3.68
N LEU A 45 10.88 7.64 -4.27
CA LEU A 45 11.87 7.21 -5.27
C LEU A 45 12.84 6.16 -4.70
N GLY A 46 13.29 6.38 -3.45
CA GLY A 46 14.10 5.40 -2.72
C GLY A 46 13.37 4.07 -2.48
N ALA A 47 12.12 4.14 -2.00
CA ALA A 47 11.29 2.96 -1.73
C ALA A 47 10.97 2.15 -3.01
N LEU A 48 10.72 2.85 -4.13
CA LEU A 48 10.50 2.23 -5.43
C LEU A 48 11.73 1.47 -5.90
N SER A 49 12.90 2.10 -5.82
CA SER A 49 14.17 1.43 -6.15
C SER A 49 14.46 0.24 -5.23
N PHE A 50 14.24 0.40 -3.92
CA PHE A 50 14.43 -0.65 -2.92
C PHE A 50 13.52 -1.86 -3.17
N SER A 51 12.25 -1.62 -3.51
CA SER A 51 11.30 -2.69 -3.83
C SER A 51 11.69 -3.48 -5.08
N LYS A 52 12.27 -2.80 -6.08
CA LYS A 52 12.84 -3.43 -7.27
C LYS A 52 14.04 -4.29 -6.93
N LEU A 53 14.96 -3.80 -6.10
CA LEU A 53 16.14 -4.54 -5.65
C LEU A 53 15.77 -5.81 -4.88
N LEU A 54 14.75 -5.76 -4.03
CA LEU A 54 14.23 -6.93 -3.31
C LEU A 54 13.30 -7.82 -4.13
N ASN A 55 12.94 -7.39 -5.36
CA ASN A 55 11.97 -8.05 -6.22
C ASN A 55 10.62 -8.30 -5.51
N ARG A 56 10.11 -7.32 -4.76
CA ARG A 56 8.81 -7.38 -4.07
C ARG A 56 7.88 -6.29 -4.58
N THR A 57 6.59 -6.57 -4.73
CA THR A 57 5.63 -5.55 -5.21
C THR A 57 5.51 -4.41 -4.20
N LEU A 58 5.66 -3.16 -4.64
CA LEU A 58 5.48 -2.00 -3.77
C LEU A 58 3.99 -1.64 -3.67
N ILE A 59 3.49 -1.57 -2.45
CA ILE A 59 2.18 -0.98 -2.15
C ILE A 59 2.38 0.54 -2.11
N LEU A 60 1.79 1.23 -3.08
CA LEU A 60 1.90 2.68 -3.22
C LEU A 60 1.25 3.35 -1.99
N PRO A 61 2.01 4.11 -1.19
CA PRO A 61 1.46 4.72 0.01
C PRO A 61 0.54 5.88 -0.35
N PRO A 62 -0.47 6.16 0.49
CA PRO A 62 -1.15 7.45 0.45
C PRO A 62 -0.15 8.58 0.79
N LEU A 63 -0.36 9.74 0.20
CA LEU A 63 0.38 10.96 0.54
C LEU A 63 -0.24 11.60 1.77
N VAL A 64 0.62 12.14 2.63
CA VAL A 64 0.20 12.80 3.88
C VAL A 64 0.09 14.30 3.63
N GLU A 65 -1.12 14.81 3.70
CA GLU A 65 -1.44 16.23 3.57
C GLU A 65 -1.69 16.86 4.95
N TYR A 66 -1.08 18.02 5.16
CA TYR A 66 -1.27 18.81 6.36
C TYR A 66 -1.92 20.14 5.97
N HIS A 67 -3.21 20.30 6.27
CA HIS A 67 -3.95 21.51 5.95
C HIS A 67 -3.89 22.52 7.11
N PRO A 68 -3.68 23.82 6.84
CA PRO A 68 -3.72 24.84 7.87
C PRO A 68 -5.05 24.85 8.63
N GLY A 69 -5.00 24.81 9.96
CA GLY A 69 -6.19 24.82 10.81
C GLY A 69 -6.79 23.44 11.10
N GLU A 70 -6.30 22.38 10.46
CA GLU A 70 -6.72 21.01 10.76
C GLU A 70 -5.78 20.36 11.77
N SER A 71 -6.36 19.64 12.74
CA SER A 71 -5.61 18.92 13.79
C SER A 71 -5.12 17.55 13.36
N SER A 72 -5.68 17.00 12.28
CA SER A 72 -5.34 15.69 11.72
C SER A 72 -4.78 15.83 10.32
N ALA A 73 -3.91 14.90 9.95
CA ALA A 73 -3.44 14.78 8.57
C ALA A 73 -4.48 14.08 7.68
N THR A 74 -4.53 14.47 6.42
CA THR A 74 -5.34 13.82 5.38
C THR A 74 -4.48 12.83 4.60
N MET A 75 -4.97 11.61 4.42
CA MET A 75 -4.30 10.56 3.66
C MET A 75 -4.88 10.53 2.24
N ALA A 76 -4.21 11.17 1.29
CA ALA A 76 -4.66 11.23 -0.09
C ALA A 76 -4.15 10.01 -0.89
N ASP A 77 -5.03 9.38 -1.67
CA ASP A 77 -4.64 8.28 -2.53
C ASP A 77 -3.55 8.71 -3.52
N PHE A 78 -2.60 7.82 -3.79
CA PHE A 78 -1.51 8.08 -4.72
C PHE A 78 -2.05 8.44 -6.12
N GLU A 79 -3.13 7.78 -6.52
CA GLU A 79 -3.81 7.95 -7.81
C GLU A 79 -4.45 9.34 -8.01
N ASN A 80 -4.62 10.12 -6.94
CA ASN A 80 -5.10 11.50 -7.06
C ASN A 80 -4.05 12.40 -7.72
N TYR A 81 -2.77 12.04 -7.61
CA TYR A 81 -1.64 12.83 -8.09
C TYR A 81 -0.92 12.21 -9.28
N PHE A 82 -0.84 10.88 -9.30
CA PHE A 82 0.01 10.17 -10.24
C PHE A 82 -0.71 9.00 -10.90
N GLN A 83 -0.34 8.75 -12.15
CA GLN A 83 -0.78 7.55 -12.85
C GLN A 83 0.05 6.34 -12.39
N ILE A 84 -0.62 5.20 -12.18
CA ILE A 84 0.07 3.96 -11.78
C ILE A 84 0.83 3.32 -12.95
N LYS A 85 0.25 3.32 -14.15
CA LYS A 85 0.80 2.61 -15.32
C LYS A 85 2.28 2.92 -15.61
N PRO A 86 2.74 4.18 -15.59
CA PRO A 86 4.16 4.47 -15.82
C PRO A 86 5.09 3.84 -14.76
N LEU A 87 4.61 3.64 -13.54
CA LEU A 87 5.41 3.00 -12.49
C LEU A 87 5.55 1.49 -12.72
N GLU A 88 4.51 0.86 -13.27
CA GLU A 88 4.51 -0.57 -13.60
C GLU A 88 5.56 -0.93 -14.65
N GLU A 89 5.94 0.03 -15.51
CA GLU A 89 7.05 -0.12 -16.47
C GLU A 89 8.40 -0.22 -15.76
N TYR A 90 8.56 0.43 -14.60
CA TYR A 90 9.79 0.37 -13.82
C TYR A 90 9.82 -0.85 -12.90
N HIS A 91 8.75 -1.08 -12.13
CA HIS A 91 8.66 -2.18 -11.18
C HIS A 91 7.19 -2.47 -10.80
N ARG A 92 6.93 -3.66 -10.26
CA ARG A 92 5.58 -4.07 -9.85
C ARG A 92 5.09 -3.20 -8.69
N VAL A 93 3.92 -2.59 -8.88
CA VAL A 93 3.25 -1.75 -7.91
C VAL A 93 1.78 -2.15 -7.77
N ILE A 94 1.17 -1.80 -6.63
CA ILE A 94 -0.26 -1.92 -6.38
C ILE A 94 -0.70 -0.74 -5.51
N SER A 95 -1.90 -0.21 -5.69
CA SER A 95 -2.36 0.86 -4.81
C SER A 95 -2.68 0.36 -3.41
N MET A 96 -2.48 1.22 -2.40
CA MET A 96 -2.87 0.94 -1.02
C MET A 96 -4.33 0.51 -0.92
N ARG A 97 -5.22 1.22 -1.62
CA ARG A 97 -6.67 0.93 -1.62
C ARG A 97 -6.96 -0.49 -2.10
N THR A 98 -6.40 -0.90 -3.24
CA THR A 98 -6.59 -2.25 -3.78
C THR A 98 -5.96 -3.30 -2.86
N PHE A 99 -4.74 -3.09 -2.38
CA PHE A 99 -4.10 -4.04 -1.46
C PHE A 99 -4.91 -4.24 -0.19
N MET A 100 -5.32 -3.15 0.47
CA MET A 100 -6.05 -3.22 1.73
C MET A 100 -7.44 -3.83 1.56
N LYS A 101 -8.15 -3.50 0.48
CA LYS A 101 -9.50 -4.01 0.22
C LYS A 101 -9.50 -5.48 -0.21
N ASP A 102 -8.61 -5.85 -1.12
CA ASP A 102 -8.75 -7.10 -1.87
C ASP A 102 -7.74 -8.18 -1.44
N LEU A 103 -6.61 -7.80 -0.82
CA LEU A 103 -5.51 -8.72 -0.51
C LEU A 103 -5.15 -8.83 0.98
N SER A 104 -5.27 -7.74 1.75
CA SER A 104 -4.72 -7.66 3.11
C SER A 104 -5.18 -8.81 4.02
N LYS A 105 -6.47 -9.15 4.00
CA LYS A 105 -7.02 -10.23 4.85
C LYS A 105 -6.40 -11.60 4.57
N ASN A 106 -6.00 -11.85 3.32
CA ASN A 106 -5.46 -13.14 2.90
C ASN A 106 -3.93 -13.18 2.99
N VAL A 107 -3.28 -12.08 2.64
CA VAL A 107 -1.81 -11.99 2.51
C VAL A 107 -1.15 -11.47 3.79
N TRP A 108 -1.79 -10.53 4.48
CA TRP A 108 -1.26 -9.82 5.64
C TRP A 108 -2.33 -9.65 6.74
N PRO A 109 -2.82 -10.78 7.29
CA PRO A 109 -3.82 -10.78 8.36
C PRO A 109 -3.24 -10.16 9.64
N GLU A 110 -4.11 -9.71 10.55
CA GLU A 110 -3.73 -8.92 11.73
C GLU A 110 -2.63 -9.56 12.56
N GLU A 111 -2.70 -10.87 12.78
CA GLU A 111 -1.71 -11.63 13.56
C GLU A 111 -0.33 -11.75 12.89
N LYS A 112 -0.20 -11.32 11.63
CA LYS A 112 1.05 -11.30 10.86
C LYS A 112 1.53 -9.88 10.52
N ARG A 113 0.91 -8.85 11.11
CA ARG A 113 1.31 -7.46 10.93
C ARG A 113 2.49 -7.11 11.84
N PHE A 114 3.69 -7.31 11.29
CA PHE A 114 4.94 -6.92 11.93
C PHE A 114 5.46 -5.60 11.34
N SER A 115 5.92 -4.69 12.21
CA SER A 115 6.62 -3.47 11.81
C SER A 115 8.13 -3.71 11.73
N PHE A 116 8.79 -2.96 10.84
CA PHE A 116 10.23 -3.04 10.61
C PHE A 116 10.85 -1.67 10.83
N CYS A 117 11.81 -1.59 11.74
CA CYS A 117 12.58 -0.37 12.01
C CYS A 117 14.05 -0.72 12.24
N TRP A 118 14.93 0.28 12.10
CA TRP A 118 16.38 0.09 12.23
C TRP A 118 16.81 -0.49 13.59
N SER A 119 16.21 0.00 14.68
CA SER A 119 16.52 -0.40 16.05
C SER A 119 15.34 -0.05 16.98
N PRO A 120 15.13 -0.79 18.09
CA PRO A 120 14.10 -0.46 19.07
C PRO A 120 14.29 0.96 19.63
N LYS A 121 13.18 1.71 19.76
CA LYS A 121 13.14 3.06 20.35
C LYS A 121 12.20 3.07 21.55
N LYS A 122 12.48 3.95 22.52
CA LYS A 122 11.54 4.24 23.63
C LYS A 122 10.39 5.09 23.10
N SER A 123 9.16 4.81 23.55
CA SER A 123 8.02 5.66 23.25
C SER A 123 8.19 7.06 23.85
N ILE A 124 7.77 8.07 23.09
CA ILE A 124 7.76 9.48 23.52
C ILE A 124 6.41 9.84 24.17
N PHE A 125 5.35 9.09 23.85
CA PHE A 125 3.99 9.35 24.31
C PHE A 125 3.59 8.52 25.53
N ASP A 126 4.21 7.35 25.74
CA ASP A 126 3.94 6.47 26.87
C ASP A 126 5.21 5.75 27.34
N ASP A 127 5.80 6.25 28.43
CA ASP A 127 7.01 5.70 29.03
C ASP A 127 6.86 4.27 29.58
N LYS A 128 5.63 3.75 29.70
CA LYS A 128 5.37 2.38 30.17
C LYS A 128 5.49 1.35 29.06
N LEU A 129 5.47 1.77 27.80
CA LEU A 129 5.59 0.85 26.67
C LEU A 129 7.01 0.31 26.54
N PRO A 130 7.17 -0.99 26.20
CA PRO A 130 8.48 -1.56 25.94
C PRO A 130 9.13 -0.89 24.71
N PRO A 131 10.48 -0.88 24.62
CA PRO A 131 11.17 -0.42 23.43
C PRO A 131 10.78 -1.23 22.18
N GLY A 132 10.58 -0.56 21.06
CA GLY A 132 10.12 -1.15 19.81
C GLY A 132 10.07 -0.11 18.69
N CYS A 133 9.38 -0.41 17.59
CA CYS A 133 9.21 0.56 16.50
C CYS A 133 8.23 1.70 16.84
N GLN A 134 7.40 1.51 17.87
CA GLN A 134 6.39 2.47 18.34
C GLN A 134 5.35 2.82 17.26
N GLU A 135 4.93 1.81 16.48
CA GLU A 135 3.86 1.94 15.50
C GLU A 135 2.52 1.50 16.10
N THR A 136 1.45 2.21 15.75
CA THR A 136 0.07 1.86 16.10
C THR A 136 -0.62 1.25 14.89
N PHE A 137 -1.13 0.01 15.02
CA PHE A 137 -1.93 -0.68 14.00
C PHE A 137 -3.43 -0.52 14.23
#